data_AF-A0A920SEB1-F1
#
_entry.id   AF-A0A920SEB1-F1
#
_cell.length_a   1.000
_cell.length_b   1.000
_cell.length_c   1.000
_cell.angle_alpha   90.00
_cell.angle_beta   90.00
_cell.angle_gamma   90.00
#
_symmetry.space_group_name_H-M   'P 1'
#
loop_
_entity.id
_entity.type
_entity.pdbx_description
1 polymer ?
#
loop_
_entity_poly.entity_id
_entity_poly.type
_entity_poly.pdbx_seq_one_letter_code
_entity_poly.pdbx_strand_id
1 'polypeptide(L)'
;MFASLVGTLELLEPEERAIVKGIVINKFRGDPALLTDGVTWLEERTGIPVAGLIHHYRDIHIPEEDSVALDDAPKSTHQSVLDVVVLQLPHIANFDDFDPIARHPGVELRYVDSPGQLGCPDLVIIPGTKTTIPDLAWMNERGLSRAVIELTLAALL
;
A
#
# COMPACT_ATOMS: atom_id res chain seq x y z
N MET A 1 -2.37 -6.60 26.05
CA MET A 1 -1.15 -6.04 25.44
C MET A 1 0.09 -6.33 26.29
N PHE A 2 0.23 -5.74 27.49
CA PHE A 2 1.38 -5.99 28.38
C PHE A 2 1.73 -7.47 28.59
N ALA A 3 0.75 -8.32 28.93
CA ALA A 3 0.96 -9.76 29.07
C ALA A 3 1.48 -10.43 27.79
N SER A 4 1.05 -9.97 26.62
CA SER A 4 1.55 -10.48 25.34
C SER A 4 2.99 -10.05 25.10
N LEU A 5 3.35 -8.79 25.38
CA LEU A 5 4.72 -8.30 25.24
C LEU A 5 5.68 -9.05 26.16
N VAL A 6 5.33 -9.17 27.43
CA VAL A 6 6.13 -9.91 28.42
C VAL A 6 6.21 -11.38 28.03
N GLY A 7 5.10 -12.01 27.68
CA GLY A 7 5.07 -13.41 27.25
C GLY A 7 5.95 -13.67 26.03
N THR A 8 5.89 -12.81 25.00
CA THR A 8 6.78 -12.94 23.84
C THR A 8 8.25 -12.82 24.24
N LEU A 9 8.62 -11.86 25.10
CA LEU A 9 10.00 -11.69 25.57
C LEU A 9 10.48 -12.84 26.46
N GLU A 10 9.59 -13.51 27.18
CA GLU A 10 9.90 -14.69 28.00
C GLU A 10 10.08 -15.97 27.17
N LEU A 11 9.53 -16.01 25.95
CA LEU A 11 9.67 -17.14 25.02
C LEU A 11 10.94 -17.08 24.15
N LEU A 12 11.58 -15.92 24.04
CA LEU A 12 12.83 -15.75 23.27
C LEU A 12 14.02 -16.41 23.97
N GLU A 13 14.94 -16.94 23.18
CA GLU A 13 16.24 -17.37 23.69
C GLU A 13 17.03 -16.17 24.23
N PRO A 14 17.98 -16.36 25.18
CA PRO A 14 18.72 -15.25 25.77
C PRO A 14 19.42 -14.34 24.75
N GLU A 15 19.94 -14.92 23.67
CA GLU A 15 20.64 -14.19 22.60
C GLU A 15 19.67 -13.34 21.76
N GLU A 16 18.49 -13.87 21.46
CA GLU A 16 17.41 -13.15 20.74
C GLU A 16 16.84 -12.03 21.59
N ARG A 17 16.64 -12.27 22.90
CA ARG A 17 16.19 -11.23 23.81
C ARG A 17 17.22 -10.11 23.93
N ALA A 18 18.51 -10.42 23.89
CA ALA A 18 19.59 -9.44 24.03
C ALA A 18 19.64 -8.42 22.88
N ILE A 19 19.13 -8.75 21.69
CA ILE A 19 19.09 -7.83 20.55
C ILE A 19 17.87 -6.89 20.56
N VAL A 20 16.85 -7.15 21.39
CA VAL A 20 15.69 -6.26 21.53
C VAL A 20 16.10 -5.02 22.33
N LYS A 21 16.15 -3.86 21.66
CA LYS A 21 16.60 -2.59 22.28
C LYS A 21 15.47 -1.61 22.63
N GLY A 22 14.24 -1.90 22.23
CA GLY A 22 13.10 -1.04 22.52
C GLY A 22 11.78 -1.68 22.13
N ILE A 23 10.70 -1.20 22.74
CA ILE A 23 9.32 -1.62 22.48
C ILE A 23 8.55 -0.43 21.92
N VAL A 24 7.80 -0.65 20.84
CA VAL A 24 6.86 0.34 20.29
C VAL A 24 5.45 -0.21 20.43
N ILE A 25 4.56 0.54 21.07
CA ILE A 25 3.16 0.16 21.24
C ILE A 25 2.34 0.91 20.20
N ASN A 26 1.76 0.20 19.24
CA ASN A 26 0.91 0.79 18.21
C ASN A 26 -0.60 0.70 18.54
N LYS A 27 -1.41 1.29 17.67
CA LYS A 27 -2.89 1.29 17.75
C LYS A 27 -3.41 1.84 19.09
N PHE A 28 -2.67 2.74 19.72
CA PHE A 28 -3.05 3.33 21.00
C PHE A 28 -4.23 4.29 20.84
N ARG A 29 -5.21 4.21 21.74
CA ARG A 29 -6.42 5.04 21.73
C ARG A 29 -6.54 5.77 23.06
N GLY A 30 -6.82 7.07 23.01
CA GLY A 30 -6.99 7.91 24.20
C GLY A 30 -5.74 8.71 24.55
N ASP A 31 -5.68 9.15 25.80
CA ASP A 31 -4.61 9.99 26.34
C ASP A 31 -3.39 9.14 26.78
N PRO A 32 -2.19 9.37 26.21
CA PRO A 32 -0.97 8.67 26.60
C PRO A 32 -0.65 8.72 28.09
N ALA A 33 -1.05 9.79 28.79
CA ALA A 33 -0.81 9.95 30.22
C ALA A 33 -1.51 8.85 31.05
N LEU A 34 -2.59 8.25 30.54
CA LEU A 34 -3.27 7.13 31.20
C LEU A 34 -2.49 5.81 31.10
N LEU A 35 -1.46 5.74 30.24
CA LEU A 35 -0.65 4.54 30.05
C LEU A 35 0.69 4.61 30.80
N THR A 36 1.03 5.75 31.41
CA THR A 36 2.34 6.00 32.03
C THR A 36 2.71 4.92 33.05
N ASP A 37 1.82 4.60 33.99
CA ASP A 37 2.09 3.57 35.02
C ASP A 37 2.34 2.19 34.41
N GLY A 38 1.61 1.84 33.34
CA GLY A 38 1.79 0.58 32.62
C GLY A 38 3.09 0.52 31.83
N VAL A 39 3.52 1.65 31.25
CA VAL A 39 4.81 1.78 30.57
C VAL A 39 5.95 1.62 31.57
N THR A 40 5.92 2.35 32.70
CA THR A 40 6.93 2.24 33.75
C THR A 40 7.04 0.81 34.27
N TRP A 41 5.91 0.16 34.56
CA TRP A 41 5.90 -1.23 34.98
C TRP A 41 6.53 -2.18 33.93
N LEU A 42 6.25 -1.95 32.64
CA LEU A 42 6.77 -2.79 31.56
C LEU A 42 8.29 -2.64 31.42
N GLU A 43 8.80 -1.40 31.47
CA GLU A 43 10.23 -1.11 31.43
C GLU A 43 10.97 -1.74 32.62
N GLU A 44 10.42 -1.59 33.84
CA GLU A 44 10.97 -2.21 35.05
C GLU A 44 10.96 -3.75 34.97
N ARG A 45 9.88 -4.34 34.47
CA ARG A 45 9.72 -5.80 34.36
C ARG A 45 10.62 -6.42 33.30
N THR A 46 10.83 -5.73 32.18
CA THR A 46 11.52 -6.29 31.01
C THR A 46 12.98 -5.86 30.91
N GLY A 47 13.33 -4.71 31.48
CA GLY A 47 14.63 -4.04 31.31
C GLY A 47 14.80 -3.36 29.95
N ILE A 48 13.72 -3.23 29.16
CA ILE A 48 13.74 -2.72 27.80
C ILE A 48 12.88 -1.44 27.73
N PRO A 49 13.40 -0.33 27.17
CA PRO A 49 12.65 0.92 27.12
C PRO A 49 11.46 0.84 26.15
N VAL A 50 10.36 1.51 26.49
CA VAL A 50 9.28 1.79 25.54
C VAL A 50 9.67 3.01 24.72
N ALA A 51 10.15 2.76 23.51
CA ALA A 51 10.66 3.79 22.61
C ALA A 51 9.57 4.73 22.09
N GLY A 52 8.29 4.31 22.11
CA GLY A 52 7.20 5.19 21.73
C GLY A 52 5.82 4.54 21.72
N LEU A 53 4.81 5.41 21.71
CA LEU A 53 3.41 5.08 21.52
C LEU A 53 2.94 5.63 20.17
N ILE A 54 2.39 4.78 19.31
CA ILE A 54 1.80 5.18 18.03
C ILE A 54 0.29 5.18 18.19
N HIS A 55 -0.32 6.36 18.05
CA HIS A 55 -1.76 6.52 18.07
C HIS A 55 -2.46 5.70 16.99
N HIS A 56 -3.70 5.33 17.26
CA HIS A 56 -4.58 4.70 16.30
C HIS A 56 -5.14 5.75 15.34
N TYR A 57 -4.36 6.04 14.29
CA TYR A 57 -4.84 6.79 13.16
C TYR A 57 -5.77 5.90 12.32
N ARG A 58 -6.89 6.47 11.88
CA ARG A 58 -7.84 5.77 10.98
C ARG A 58 -7.54 5.99 9.50
N ASP A 59 -6.68 6.97 9.23
CA ASP A 59 -6.34 7.45 7.89
C ASP A 59 -4.82 7.37 7.68
N ILE A 60 -4.23 6.23 8.06
CA ILE A 60 -2.86 5.90 7.67
C ILE A 60 -2.93 5.15 6.36
N HIS A 61 -2.12 5.60 5.44
CA HIS A 61 -1.90 4.94 4.17
C HIS A 61 -0.43 4.56 4.04
N ILE A 62 -0.13 3.32 4.40
CA ILE A 62 1.19 2.73 4.19
C ILE A 62 1.07 1.89 2.92
N PRO A 63 1.98 2.06 1.94
CA PRO A 63 2.02 1.18 0.78
C PRO A 63 2.06 -0.29 1.18
N GLU A 64 1.33 -1.12 0.48
CA GLU A 64 1.35 -2.55 0.75
C GLU A 64 2.69 -3.16 0.31
N GLU A 65 3.31 -3.94 1.19
CA GLU A 65 4.60 -4.59 0.94
C GLU A 65 4.48 -5.74 -0.10
N ASP A 66 3.30 -6.36 -0.18
CA ASP A 66 3.00 -7.48 -1.09
C ASP A 66 1.96 -7.08 -2.16
N SER A 67 2.18 -7.55 -3.41
CA SER A 67 1.42 -7.18 -4.61
C SER A 67 -0.02 -7.74 -4.69
N VAL A 68 -0.63 -8.12 -3.57
CA VAL A 68 -1.86 -8.94 -3.50
C VAL A 68 -3.15 -8.11 -3.39
N ALA A 69 -3.08 -6.77 -3.32
CA ALA A 69 -4.26 -5.90 -3.11
C ALA A 69 -4.75 -5.10 -4.33
N LEU A 70 -4.37 -5.47 -5.56
CA LEU A 70 -4.89 -4.80 -6.75
C LEU A 70 -6.42 -4.96 -6.94
N ASP A 71 -7.06 -5.83 -6.16
CA ASP A 71 -8.50 -6.12 -6.24
C ASP A 71 -9.40 -5.22 -5.36
N ASP A 72 -8.85 -4.44 -4.41
CA ASP A 72 -9.63 -3.80 -3.34
C ASP A 72 -9.64 -2.25 -3.40
N ALA A 73 -9.66 -1.65 -4.59
CA ALA A 73 -9.84 -0.20 -4.71
C ALA A 73 -11.27 0.21 -4.23
N PRO A 74 -11.39 1.07 -3.20
CA PRO A 74 -12.69 1.51 -2.71
C PRO A 74 -13.41 2.34 -3.79
N LYS A 75 -14.62 1.94 -4.15
CA LYS A 75 -15.47 2.69 -5.09
C LYS A 75 -15.86 4.03 -4.46
N SER A 76 -15.40 5.13 -5.07
CA SER A 76 -15.86 6.48 -4.72
C SER A 76 -17.38 6.57 -4.90
N THR A 77 -18.06 7.20 -3.94
CA THR A 77 -19.51 7.47 -4.00
C THR A 77 -19.83 8.79 -4.70
N HIS A 78 -18.81 9.52 -5.13
CA HIS A 78 -18.93 10.75 -5.92
C HIS A 78 -18.85 10.41 -7.42
N GLN A 79 -19.52 11.20 -8.28
CA GLN A 79 -19.27 11.15 -9.72
C GLN A 79 -17.80 11.46 -9.97
N SER A 80 -17.01 10.46 -10.32
CA SER A 80 -15.66 10.62 -10.82
C SER A 80 -15.70 11.58 -12.03
N VAL A 81 -14.76 12.52 -12.05
CA VAL A 81 -14.64 13.54 -13.11
C VAL A 81 -13.51 13.16 -14.08
N LEU A 82 -12.63 12.23 -13.67
CA LEU A 82 -11.49 11.75 -14.45
C LEU A 82 -11.39 10.22 -14.38
N ASP A 83 -11.50 9.53 -15.52
CA ASP A 83 -11.22 8.09 -15.66
C ASP A 83 -9.74 7.88 -15.99
N VAL A 84 -9.00 7.25 -15.08
CA VAL A 84 -7.57 6.99 -15.18
C VAL A 84 -7.32 5.50 -15.23
N VAL A 85 -6.67 5.05 -16.29
CA VAL A 85 -6.28 3.66 -16.47
C VAL A 85 -4.78 3.50 -16.28
N VAL A 86 -4.38 2.57 -15.41
CA VAL A 86 -2.98 2.14 -15.27
C VAL A 86 -2.84 0.75 -15.89
N LEU A 87 -1.85 0.54 -16.77
CA LEU A 87 -1.58 -0.79 -17.31
C LEU A 87 -0.95 -1.69 -16.23
N GLN A 88 -1.61 -2.79 -15.91
CA GLN A 88 -1.13 -3.81 -14.98
C GLN A 88 -0.12 -4.72 -15.68
N LEU A 89 1.11 -4.23 -15.82
CA LEU A 89 2.20 -5.02 -16.40
C LEU A 89 2.56 -6.21 -15.47
N PRO A 90 2.92 -7.39 -16.01
CA PRO A 90 3.29 -8.54 -15.20
C PRO A 90 4.41 -8.26 -14.18
N HIS A 91 5.35 -7.38 -14.53
CA HIS A 91 6.46 -6.99 -13.66
C HIS A 91 6.44 -5.50 -13.32
N ILE A 92 5.24 -4.94 -13.09
CA ILE A 92 5.05 -3.55 -12.67
C ILE A 92 6.00 -3.18 -11.50
N ALA A 93 6.65 -2.04 -11.64
CA ALA A 93 7.45 -1.41 -10.59
C ALA A 93 6.60 -0.33 -9.90
N ASN A 94 6.79 -0.18 -8.58
CA ASN A 94 6.14 0.84 -7.75
C ASN A 94 4.63 0.98 -8.03
N PHE A 95 3.88 -0.12 -7.94
CA PHE A 95 2.43 -0.10 -8.19
C PHE A 95 1.68 0.84 -7.23
N ASP A 96 2.25 1.08 -6.05
CA ASP A 96 1.79 2.00 -5.01
C ASP A 96 1.99 3.48 -5.35
N ASP A 97 2.79 3.84 -6.38
CA ASP A 97 2.99 5.24 -6.79
C ASP A 97 1.67 5.92 -7.21
N PHE A 98 0.65 5.14 -7.56
CA PHE A 98 -0.66 5.62 -8.02
C PHE A 98 -1.72 5.71 -6.91
N ASP A 99 -1.42 5.24 -5.70
CA ASP A 99 -2.31 5.33 -4.53
C ASP A 99 -2.81 6.75 -4.25
N PRO A 100 -1.96 7.81 -4.29
CA PRO A 100 -2.43 9.17 -4.06
C PRO A 100 -3.43 9.64 -5.11
N ILE A 101 -3.30 9.15 -6.35
CA ILE A 101 -4.21 9.47 -7.45
C ILE A 101 -5.53 8.74 -7.23
N ALA A 102 -5.49 7.45 -6.90
CA ALA A 102 -6.68 6.63 -6.64
C ALA A 102 -7.52 7.15 -5.46
N ARG A 103 -6.91 7.83 -4.49
CA ARG A 103 -7.60 8.43 -3.34
C ARG A 103 -8.24 9.79 -3.63
N HIS A 104 -7.93 10.41 -4.76
CA HIS A 104 -8.53 11.69 -5.08
C HIS A 104 -10.02 11.51 -5.39
N PRO A 105 -10.94 12.23 -4.72
CA PRO A 105 -12.39 11.95 -4.80
C PRO A 105 -12.99 12.13 -6.20
N GLY A 106 -12.34 12.94 -7.04
CA GLY A 106 -12.72 13.16 -8.44
C GLY A 106 -12.07 12.22 -9.45
N VAL A 107 -11.28 11.24 -9.01
CA VAL A 107 -10.58 10.30 -9.90
C VAL A 107 -11.12 8.90 -9.70
N GLU A 108 -11.43 8.23 -10.80
CA GLU A 108 -11.61 6.79 -10.85
C GLU A 108 -10.35 6.19 -11.46
N LEU A 109 -9.52 5.57 -10.61
CA LEU A 109 -8.31 4.88 -11.06
C LEU A 109 -8.57 3.38 -11.10
N ARG A 110 -8.21 2.74 -12.21
CA ARG A 110 -8.36 1.30 -12.39
C ARG A 110 -7.18 0.68 -13.13
N TYR A 111 -6.77 -0.48 -12.65
CA TYR A 111 -5.74 -1.29 -13.27
C TYR A 111 -6.37 -2.18 -14.36
N VAL A 112 -5.70 -2.27 -15.50
CA VAL A 112 -6.17 -3.11 -16.63
C VAL A 112 -5.06 -3.95 -17.20
N ASP A 113 -5.39 -5.17 -17.60
CA ASP A 113 -4.45 -6.13 -18.19
C ASP A 113 -4.89 -6.62 -19.58
N SER A 114 -5.98 -6.07 -20.10
CA SER A 114 -6.56 -6.47 -21.39
C SER A 114 -7.19 -5.30 -22.16
N PRO A 115 -7.19 -5.35 -23.51
CA PRO A 115 -7.75 -4.27 -24.32
C PRO A 115 -9.24 -4.00 -24.07
N GLY A 116 -10.01 -5.05 -23.77
CA GLY A 116 -11.45 -4.93 -23.51
C GLY A 116 -11.77 -4.12 -22.25
N GLN A 117 -10.81 -3.98 -21.34
CA GLN A 117 -10.93 -3.16 -20.15
C GLN A 117 -10.50 -1.71 -20.39
N LEU A 118 -9.81 -1.37 -21.48
CA LEU A 118 -9.31 0.00 -21.68
C LEU A 118 -10.44 1.03 -21.74
N GLY A 119 -11.55 0.74 -22.44
CA GLY A 119 -12.64 1.70 -22.59
C GLY A 119 -12.20 2.95 -23.34
N CYS A 120 -12.63 4.13 -22.88
CA CYS A 120 -12.22 5.45 -23.40
C CYS A 120 -11.83 6.35 -22.23
N PRO A 121 -10.69 6.09 -21.57
CA PRO A 121 -10.30 6.81 -20.37
C PRO A 121 -9.74 8.20 -20.73
N ASP A 122 -9.77 9.12 -19.77
CA ASP A 122 -9.19 10.46 -19.93
C ASP A 122 -7.65 10.42 -19.86
N LEU A 123 -7.08 9.44 -19.15
CA LEU A 123 -5.65 9.25 -18.99
C LEU A 123 -5.28 7.76 -19.00
N VAL A 124 -4.29 7.39 -19.81
CA VAL A 124 -3.63 6.07 -19.75
C VAL A 124 -2.22 6.25 -19.21
N ILE A 125 -1.89 5.50 -18.16
CA ILE A 125 -0.58 5.43 -17.54
C ILE A 125 0.06 4.08 -17.89
N ILE A 126 1.24 4.14 -18.52
CA ILE A 126 2.12 2.98 -18.69
C ILE A 126 3.19 3.08 -17.59
N PRO A 127 3.10 2.25 -16.53
CA PRO A 127 4.02 2.35 -15.40
C PRO A 127 5.42 1.83 -15.77
N GLY A 128 6.38 2.06 -14.88
CA GLY A 128 7.67 1.40 -14.95
C GLY A 128 7.55 -0.12 -14.82
N THR A 129 8.49 -0.85 -15.41
CA THR A 129 8.59 -2.31 -15.29
C THR A 129 9.99 -2.72 -14.86
N LYS A 130 10.08 -3.77 -14.05
CA LYS A 130 11.34 -4.41 -13.66
C LYS A 130 11.97 -5.17 -14.85
N THR A 131 11.20 -5.50 -15.88
CA THR A 131 11.65 -6.27 -17.06
C THR A 131 11.02 -5.73 -18.36
N THR A 132 11.65 -4.71 -18.95
CA THR A 132 11.10 -3.98 -20.12
C THR A 132 10.79 -4.86 -21.33
N ILE A 133 11.69 -5.77 -21.74
CA ILE A 133 11.52 -6.57 -22.95
C ILE A 133 10.38 -7.60 -22.78
N PRO A 134 10.34 -8.43 -21.71
CA PRO A 134 9.23 -9.35 -21.48
C PRO A 134 7.87 -8.65 -21.40
N ASP A 135 7.77 -7.52 -20.69
CA ASP A 135 6.49 -6.84 -20.53
C ASP A 135 6.02 -6.17 -21.82
N LEU A 136 6.93 -5.64 -22.64
CA LEU A 136 6.57 -5.14 -23.97
C LEU A 136 6.09 -6.27 -24.89
N ALA A 137 6.75 -7.44 -24.87
CA ALA A 137 6.30 -8.61 -25.62
C ALA A 137 4.89 -9.04 -25.19
N TRP A 138 4.67 -9.13 -23.87
CA TRP A 138 3.36 -9.43 -23.29
C TRP A 138 2.28 -8.43 -23.72
N MET A 139 2.58 -7.12 -23.70
CA MET A 139 1.64 -6.09 -24.17
C MET A 139 1.28 -6.25 -25.65
N ASN A 140 2.27 -6.58 -26.49
CA ASN A 140 2.05 -6.83 -27.92
C ASN A 140 1.20 -8.09 -28.14
N GLU A 141 1.50 -9.19 -27.44
CA GLU A 141 0.76 -10.46 -27.51
C GLU A 141 -0.71 -10.29 -27.06
N ARG A 142 -0.95 -9.50 -26.01
CA ARG A 142 -2.30 -9.15 -25.53
C ARG A 142 -3.05 -8.18 -26.43
N GLY A 143 -2.37 -7.54 -27.38
CA GLY A 143 -2.92 -6.46 -28.20
C GLY A 143 -3.06 -5.11 -27.48
N LEU A 144 -2.53 -4.98 -26.26
CA LEU A 144 -2.59 -3.75 -25.45
C LEU A 144 -1.83 -2.60 -26.12
N SER A 145 -0.63 -2.86 -26.66
CA SER A 145 0.18 -1.82 -27.33
C SER A 145 -0.60 -1.16 -28.47
N ARG A 146 -1.29 -1.98 -29.27
CA ARG A 146 -2.12 -1.49 -30.38
C ARG A 146 -3.31 -0.67 -29.87
N ALA A 147 -4.02 -1.18 -28.87
CA ALA A 147 -5.19 -0.50 -28.32
C ALA A 147 -4.84 0.88 -27.74
N VAL A 148 -3.69 1.00 -27.04
CA VAL A 148 -3.21 2.29 -26.52
C VAL A 148 -2.89 3.28 -27.65
N ILE A 149 -2.25 2.82 -28.73
CA ILE A 149 -1.97 3.67 -29.90
C ILE A 149 -3.27 4.15 -30.54
N GLU A 150 -4.27 3.27 -30.68
CA GLU A 150 -5.57 3.60 -31.29
C GLU A 150 -6.35 4.64 -30.46
N LEU A 151 -6.28 4.60 -29.12
CA LEU A 151 -6.87 5.63 -28.25
C LEU A 151 -6.30 7.03 -28.53
N THR A 152 -5.00 7.12 -28.82
CA THR A 152 -4.33 8.39 -29.10
C THR A 152 -4.82 9.00 -30.41
N LEU A 153 -5.10 8.15 -31.42
CA LEU A 153 -5.60 8.57 -32.72
C LEU A 153 -7.07 9.03 -32.64
N ALA A 154 -7.88 8.37 -31.82
CA ALA A 154 -9.27 8.76 -31.60
C ALA A 154 -9.40 10.12 -30.90
N ALA A 155 -8.47 10.49 -30.02
CA ALA A 155 -8.46 11.78 -29.34
C ALA A 155 -8.05 12.98 -30.22
N LEU A 156 -7.50 12.72 -31.42
CA LEU A 156 -7.04 13.75 -32.37
C LEU A 156 -8.06 14.08 -33.47
N LEU A 157 -9.22 13.41 -33.49
CA LEU A 157 -10.32 13.60 -34.45
C LEU A 157 -11.53 14.24 -33.77
#